data_AF-A0A7X3QHB7-F1
#
_entry.id   AF-A0A7X3QHB7-F1
#
_cell.length_a   1.000
_cell.length_b   1.000
_cell.length_c   1.000
_cell.angle_alpha   90.00
_cell.angle_beta   90.00
_cell.angle_gamma   90.00
#
_symmetry.space_group_name_H-M   'P 1'
#
loop_
_entity.id
_entity.type
_entity.pdbx_description
1 polymer ?
#
loop_
_entity_poly.entity_id
_entity_poly.type
_entity_poly.pdbx_seq_one_letter_code
_entity_poly.pdbx_strand_id
1 'polypeptide(L)'
;MEREHFRELVHEAVESLPRELLMRVQNVDIVIEWRPTAQDRHQAGIGPGSTLLGLYHGVPLPDRGENYNLVLPDKISIYQGPIESICRTDDEVREQVRTTVLHEIGHYFGIDDDRLHELGMG
;
A
#
# COMPACT_ATOMS: atom_id res chain seq x y z
N MET A 1 -12.70 -13.97 -3.29
CA MET A 1 -12.29 -14.77 -2.11
C MET A 1 -13.04 -14.22 -0.88
N GLU A 2 -13.10 -14.95 0.24
CA GLU A 2 -13.77 -14.45 1.46
C GLU A 2 -12.87 -13.40 2.15
N ARG A 3 -13.46 -12.43 2.87
CA ARG A 3 -12.71 -11.27 3.38
C ARG A 3 -11.74 -11.64 4.50
N GLU A 4 -12.07 -12.62 5.33
CA GLU A 4 -11.14 -13.14 6.35
C GLU A 4 -9.92 -13.77 5.70
N HIS A 5 -10.14 -14.66 4.72
CA HIS A 5 -9.05 -15.32 4.00
C HIS A 5 -8.12 -14.30 3.30
N PHE A 6 -8.69 -13.27 2.65
CA PHE A 6 -7.86 -12.20 2.06
C PHE A 6 -7.04 -11.46 3.13
N ARG A 7 -7.60 -11.23 4.31
CA ARG A 7 -6.90 -10.56 5.42
C ARG A 7 -5.73 -11.37 5.94
N GLU A 8 -5.89 -12.69 6.04
CA GLU A 8 -4.79 -13.60 6.39
C GLU A 8 -3.65 -13.49 5.37
N LEU A 9 -3.96 -13.50 4.07
CA LEU A 9 -2.94 -13.34 3.02
C LEU A 9 -2.25 -11.97 3.07
N VAL A 10 -2.99 -10.89 3.36
CA VAL A 10 -2.39 -9.55 3.56
C VAL A 10 -1.46 -9.55 4.76
N HIS A 11 -1.87 -10.15 5.87
CA HIS A 11 -1.05 -10.25 7.08
C HIS A 11 0.26 -11.00 6.81
N GLU A 12 0.18 -12.18 6.18
CA GLU A 12 1.35 -12.98 5.79
C GLU A 12 2.29 -12.20 4.85
N ALA A 13 1.74 -11.47 3.89
CA ALA A 13 2.52 -10.64 2.98
C ALA A 13 3.28 -9.53 3.73
N VAL A 14 2.63 -8.87 4.69
CA VAL A 14 3.24 -7.81 5.50
C VAL A 14 4.30 -8.37 6.45
N GLU A 15 4.05 -9.50 7.10
CA GLU A 15 5.03 -10.16 7.98
C GLU A 15 6.28 -10.63 7.22
N SER A 16 6.14 -10.91 5.93
CA SER A 16 7.27 -11.32 5.09
C SER A 16 8.22 -10.17 4.73
N LEU A 17 7.85 -8.90 5.00
CA LEU A 17 8.66 -7.74 4.67
C LEU A 17 9.92 -7.63 5.53
N PRO A 18 11.00 -6.97 5.04
CA PRO A 18 12.21 -6.76 5.83
C PRO A 18 11.89 -6.05 7.16
N ARG A 19 12.38 -6.60 8.27
CA ARG A 19 12.10 -6.08 9.62
C ARG A 19 12.61 -4.65 9.81
N GLU A 20 13.70 -4.30 9.15
CA GLU A 20 14.27 -2.96 9.12
C GLU A 20 13.30 -1.93 8.53
N LEU A 21 12.49 -2.34 7.54
CA LEU A 21 11.47 -1.51 6.92
C LEU A 21 10.29 -1.32 7.88
N LEU A 22 9.77 -2.42 8.44
CA LEU A 22 8.66 -2.39 9.40
C LEU A 22 8.96 -1.54 10.63
N MET A 23 10.21 -1.51 11.11
CA MET A 23 10.62 -0.65 12.24
C MET A 23 10.64 0.84 11.91
N ARG A 24 10.78 1.21 10.64
CA ARG A 24 10.84 2.61 10.18
C ARG A 24 9.47 3.17 9.80
N VAL A 25 8.53 2.29 9.45
CA VAL A 25 7.13 2.66 9.20
C VAL A 25 6.43 2.80 10.56
N GLN A 26 6.58 3.97 11.19
CA GLN A 26 5.91 4.29 12.45
C GLN A 26 4.57 4.98 12.17
N ASN A 27 3.51 4.54 12.85
CA ASN A 27 2.15 5.10 12.76
C ASN A 27 1.47 4.97 11.38
N VAL A 28 1.65 3.83 10.69
CA VAL A 28 0.89 3.52 9.47
C VAL A 28 0.00 2.29 9.70
N ASP A 29 -1.30 2.47 9.54
CA ASP A 29 -2.27 1.37 9.60
C ASP A 29 -2.52 0.80 8.20
N ILE A 30 -2.42 -0.52 8.04
CA ILE A 30 -2.81 -1.20 6.80
C ILE A 30 -4.28 -1.61 6.91
N VAL A 31 -5.13 -1.09 6.02
CA VAL A 31 -6.55 -1.39 5.99
C VAL A 31 -6.94 -2.09 4.69
N ILE A 32 -7.93 -2.97 4.77
CA ILE A 32 -8.46 -3.67 3.60
C ILE A 32 -9.79 -3.06 3.22
N GLU A 33 -9.86 -2.55 1.99
CA GLU A 33 -11.04 -1.96 1.38
C GLU A 33 -11.45 -2.75 0.13
N TRP A 34 -12.73 -2.68 -0.26
CA TRP A 34 -13.21 -3.48 -1.39
C TRP A 34 -12.76 -2.93 -2.75
N ARG A 35 -12.94 -1.62 -2.97
CA ARG A 35 -12.62 -0.91 -4.22
C ARG A 35 -12.17 0.53 -3.89
N PRO A 36 -11.29 1.13 -4.71
CA PRO A 36 -10.91 2.53 -4.56
C PRO A 36 -12.08 3.46 -4.88
N THR A 37 -12.18 4.56 -4.14
CA THR A 37 -13.12 5.64 -4.41
C THR A 37 -12.66 6.51 -5.59
N ALA A 38 -13.52 7.41 -6.06
CA ALA A 38 -13.13 8.40 -7.06
C ALA A 38 -12.04 9.36 -6.54
N GLN A 39 -12.08 9.69 -5.24
CA GLN A 39 -11.07 10.51 -4.58
C GLN A 39 -9.73 9.77 -4.53
N ASP A 40 -9.72 8.49 -4.18
CA ASP A 40 -8.49 7.68 -4.12
C ASP A 40 -7.81 7.64 -5.49
N ARG A 41 -8.58 7.44 -6.55
CA ARG A 41 -8.06 7.43 -7.93
C ARG A 41 -7.50 8.80 -8.34
N HIS A 42 -8.16 9.87 -7.94
CA HIS A 42 -7.68 11.22 -8.20
C HIS A 42 -6.37 11.51 -7.44
N GLN A 43 -6.30 11.11 -6.17
CA GLN A 43 -5.10 11.24 -5.34
C GLN A 43 -3.93 10.45 -5.90
N ALA A 44 -4.17 9.22 -6.37
CA ALA A 44 -3.15 8.39 -7.01
C ALA A 44 -2.73 8.90 -8.41
N GLY A 45 -3.40 9.92 -8.96
CA GLY A 45 -3.09 10.46 -10.29
C GLY A 45 -3.32 9.47 -11.44
N ILE A 46 -4.05 8.37 -11.22
CA ILE A 46 -4.20 7.32 -12.23
C ILE A 46 -5.32 7.61 -13.22
N GLY A 47 -5.06 7.36 -14.50
CA GLY A 47 -6.00 7.56 -15.59
C GLY A 47 -7.05 6.45 -15.73
N PRO A 48 -8.06 6.66 -16.60
CA PRO A 48 -9.00 5.62 -17.00
C PRO A 48 -8.27 4.40 -17.57
N GLY A 49 -8.63 3.19 -17.11
CA GLY A 49 -7.99 1.94 -17.53
C GLY A 49 -6.89 1.43 -16.59
N SER A 50 -6.39 2.27 -15.67
CA SER A 50 -5.45 1.84 -14.63
C SER A 50 -6.18 1.27 -13.40
N THR A 51 -5.54 0.30 -12.77
CA THR A 51 -6.06 -0.40 -11.59
C THR A 51 -5.28 0.05 -10.35
N LEU A 52 -5.95 0.67 -9.38
CA LEU A 52 -5.36 1.00 -8.09
C LEU A 52 -5.44 -0.22 -7.17
N LEU A 53 -4.28 -0.71 -6.72
CA LEU A 53 -4.16 -1.90 -5.88
C LEU A 53 -3.94 -1.55 -4.41
N GLY A 54 -3.24 -0.45 -4.16
CA GLY A 54 -3.12 0.17 -2.85
C GLY A 54 -3.06 1.68 -2.95
N LEU A 55 -3.12 2.34 -1.79
CA LEU A 55 -2.94 3.79 -1.68
C LEU A 55 -2.49 4.17 -0.28
N TYR A 56 -1.37 4.88 -0.19
CA TYR A 56 -0.95 5.60 1.00
C TYR A 56 -1.75 6.89 1.19
N HIS A 57 -2.41 7.00 2.33
CA HIS A 57 -3.14 8.16 2.82
C HIS A 57 -2.34 8.80 3.96
N GLY A 58 -1.49 9.76 3.63
CA GLY A 58 -0.77 10.56 4.60
C GLY A 58 -0.09 11.75 3.95
N VAL A 59 0.44 12.65 4.76
CA VAL A 59 1.38 13.67 4.28
C VAL A 59 2.78 13.04 4.27
N PRO A 60 3.50 13.06 3.14
CA PRO A 60 4.85 12.50 3.05
C PRO A 60 5.75 13.01 4.18
N LEU A 61 6.61 12.15 4.72
CA LEU A 61 7.52 12.49 5.82
C LEU A 61 8.35 13.79 5.59
N PRO A 62 8.87 14.07 4.37
CA PRO A 62 9.61 15.31 4.09
C PRO A 62 8.77 16.59 4.21
N ASP A 63 7.45 16.46 4.07
CA ASP A 63 6.49 17.57 4.07
C ASP A 63 5.83 17.78 5.44
N ARG A 64 6.23 17.00 6.46
CA ARG A 64 5.71 17.12 7.84
C ARG A 64 6.39 18.26 8.58
N GLY A 65 5.62 19.32 8.86
CA GLY A 65 6.02 20.38 9.78
C GLY A 65 6.02 19.94 11.26
N GLU A 66 6.54 20.80 12.14
CA GLU A 66 6.76 20.53 13.58
C GLU A 66 5.48 20.21 14.41
N ASN A 67 4.29 20.40 13.83
CA ASN A 67 2.98 20.24 14.49
C ASN A 67 2.26 18.90 14.20
N TYR A 68 2.93 17.90 13.62
CA TYR A 68 2.29 16.63 13.21
C TYR A 68 1.83 15.71 14.37
N ASN A 69 2.05 16.10 15.64
CA ASN A 69 1.72 15.31 16.84
C ASN A 69 0.21 15.22 17.19
N LEU A 70 -0.68 15.79 16.37
CA LEU A 70 -2.15 15.78 16.59
C LEU A 70 -2.95 15.17 15.42
N VAL A 71 -2.27 14.50 14.48
CA VAL A 71 -2.89 13.95 13.25
C VAL A 71 -3.14 12.46 13.41
N LEU A 72 -4.22 11.96 12.79
CA LEU A 72 -4.51 10.53 12.68
C LEU A 72 -3.31 9.78 12.08
N PRO A 73 -3.07 8.50 12.46
CA PRO A 73 -2.04 7.69 11.82
C PRO A 73 -2.27 7.67 10.32
N ASP A 74 -1.18 7.60 9.55
CA ASP A 74 -1.34 7.42 8.12
C ASP A 74 -1.91 6.04 7.84
N LYS A 75 -2.47 5.85 6.66
CA LYS A 75 -3.17 4.63 6.31
C LYS A 75 -2.70 4.12 4.96
N ILE A 76 -2.38 2.84 4.83
CA ILE A 76 -2.25 2.19 3.53
C ILE A 76 -3.54 1.39 3.28
N SER A 77 -4.34 1.83 2.32
CA SER A 77 -5.46 1.04 1.82
C SER A 77 -4.96 -0.04 0.87
N ILE A 78 -5.39 -1.29 1.06
CA ILE A 78 -5.21 -2.40 0.13
C ILE A 78 -6.57 -2.78 -0.43
N TYR A 79 -6.71 -2.75 -1.75
CA TYR A 79 -7.97 -2.95 -2.43
C TYR A 79 -8.15 -4.40 -2.88
N GLN A 80 -8.99 -5.15 -2.16
CA GLN A 80 -9.24 -6.57 -2.39
C GLN A 80 -9.81 -6.84 -3.79
N GLY A 81 -10.87 -6.14 -4.19
CA GLY A 81 -11.53 -6.38 -5.49
C GLY A 81 -10.62 -6.19 -6.70
N PRO A 82 -9.76 -5.15 -6.74
CA PRO A 82 -8.70 -4.99 -7.73
C PRO A 82 -7.68 -6.14 -7.73
N ILE A 83 -7.13 -6.52 -6.58
CA ILE A 83 -6.14 -7.59 -6.48
C ILE A 83 -6.73 -8.93 -6.93
N GLU A 84 -7.92 -9.30 -6.46
CA GLU A 84 -8.60 -10.52 -6.89
C GLU A 84 -8.94 -10.54 -8.40
N SER A 85 -9.03 -9.37 -9.04
CA SER A 85 -9.31 -9.32 -10.47
C SER A 85 -8.11 -9.72 -11.33
N ILE A 86 -6.88 -9.52 -10.81
CA ILE A 86 -5.62 -9.78 -11.51
C ILE A 86 -4.92 -11.05 -11.03
N CYS A 87 -5.15 -11.47 -9.78
CA CYS A 87 -4.60 -12.70 -9.21
C CYS A 87 -5.59 -13.88 -9.35
N ARG A 88 -5.06 -15.10 -9.39
CA ARG A 88 -5.79 -16.37 -9.53
C ARG A 88 -5.44 -17.37 -8.43
N THR A 89 -4.37 -17.15 -7.69
CA THR A 89 -3.91 -18.02 -6.60
C THR A 89 -3.58 -17.23 -5.34
N ASP A 90 -3.57 -17.90 -4.20
CA ASP A 90 -3.19 -17.28 -2.92
C ASP A 90 -1.72 -16.79 -2.94
N ASP A 91 -0.83 -17.52 -3.62
CA ASP A 91 0.57 -17.13 -3.79
C ASP A 91 0.69 -15.82 -4.59
N GLU A 92 -0.05 -15.71 -5.70
CA GLU A 92 -0.11 -14.47 -6.48
C GLU A 92 -0.69 -13.31 -5.67
N VAL A 93 -1.70 -13.55 -4.82
CA VAL A 93 -2.26 -12.52 -3.94
C VAL A 93 -1.21 -12.05 -2.94
N ARG A 94 -0.48 -12.96 -2.28
CA ARG A 94 0.57 -12.58 -1.32
C ARG A 94 1.67 -11.77 -1.99
N GLU A 95 2.15 -12.21 -3.15
CA GLU A 95 3.20 -11.51 -3.90
C GLU A 95 2.72 -10.12 -4.36
N GLN A 96 1.49 -10.03 -4.86
CA GLN A 96 0.93 -8.75 -5.29
C GLN A 96 0.72 -7.80 -4.11
N VAL A 97 0.21 -8.27 -2.98
CA VAL A 97 0.05 -7.44 -1.77
C VAL A 97 1.40 -6.99 -1.26
N ARG A 98 2.39 -7.89 -1.17
CA ARG A 98 3.75 -7.56 -0.74
C ARG A 98 4.35 -6.45 -1.60
N THR A 99 4.25 -6.60 -2.92
CA THR A 99 4.73 -5.64 -3.90
C THR A 99 4.03 -4.29 -3.70
N THR A 100 2.70 -4.30 -3.68
CA THR A 100 1.88 -3.09 -3.46
C THR A 100 2.27 -2.38 -2.15
N VAL A 101 2.41 -3.08 -1.04
CA VAL A 101 2.79 -2.48 0.25
C VAL A 101 4.21 -1.89 0.20
N LEU A 102 5.15 -2.56 -0.48
CA LEU A 102 6.51 -2.01 -0.67
C LEU A 102 6.50 -0.73 -1.48
N HIS A 103 5.71 -0.66 -2.57
CA HIS A 103 5.53 0.56 -3.36
C HIS A 103 5.01 1.71 -2.49
N GLU A 104 3.92 1.48 -1.74
CA GLU A 104 3.31 2.51 -0.88
C GLU A 104 4.26 2.96 0.25
N ILE A 105 5.04 2.04 0.82
CA ILE A 105 6.07 2.38 1.81
C ILE A 105 7.22 3.17 1.15
N GLY A 106 7.55 2.87 -0.10
CA GLY A 106 8.47 3.66 -0.91
C GLY A 106 8.06 5.13 -0.98
N HIS A 107 6.80 5.37 -1.34
CA HIS A 107 6.21 6.70 -1.36
C HIS A 107 6.20 7.37 0.02
N TYR A 108 5.94 6.62 1.10
CA TYR A 108 6.06 7.13 2.48
C TYR A 108 7.46 7.71 2.77
N PHE A 109 8.52 7.07 2.27
CA PHE A 109 9.90 7.55 2.42
C PHE A 109 10.30 8.64 1.40
N GLY A 110 9.39 9.06 0.52
CA GLY A 110 9.68 10.03 -0.54
C GLY A 110 10.52 9.45 -1.68
N ILE A 111 10.47 8.13 -1.89
CA ILE A 111 11.08 7.45 -3.03
C ILE A 111 10.07 7.48 -4.20
N ASP A 112 10.55 7.89 -5.37
CA ASP A 112 9.74 7.93 -6.59
C ASP A 112 9.68 6.55 -7.28
N ASP A 113 8.74 6.41 -8.22
CA ASP A 113 8.49 5.16 -8.97
C ASP A 113 9.74 4.67 -9.71
N ASP A 114 10.50 5.59 -10.32
CA ASP A 114 11.73 5.28 -11.05
C ASP A 114 12.74 4.59 -10.12
N ARG A 115 12.92 5.14 -8.91
CA ARG A 115 13.82 4.57 -7.92
C ARG A 115 13.30 3.26 -7.32
N LEU A 116 11.99 3.08 -7.20
CA LEU A 116 11.40 1.81 -6.76
C LEU A 116 11.66 0.70 -7.79
N HIS A 117 11.55 1.02 -9.07
CA HIS A 117 11.84 0.07 -10.15
C HIS A 117 13.31 -0.37 -10.16
N GLU A 118 14.24 0.56 -9.94
CA GLU A 118 15.67 0.23 -9.79
C GLU A 118 15.98 -0.71 -8.61
N LEU A 119 15.16 -0.66 -7.56
CA LEU A 119 15.32 -1.47 -6.36
C LEU A 119 14.59 -2.82 -6.45
N GLY A 120 13.97 -3.13 -7.60
CA GLY A 120 13.19 -4.36 -7.79
C GLY A 120 11.86 -4.34 -7.02
N MET A 121 11.35 -3.15 -6.71
CA MET A 121 10.10 -2.91 -6.00
C MET A 121 9.12 -2.13 -6.89
N GLY A 122 9.24 -2.26 -8.22
CA GLY A 122 8.53 -1.49 -9.25
C GLY A 122 7.51 -2.32 -10.02
#